data_AF-A0A175YER1-F1
#
_entry.id   AF-A0A175YER1-F1
#
_cell.length_a   1.000
_cell.length_b   1.000
_cell.length_c   1.000
_cell.angle_alpha   90.00
_cell.angle_beta   90.00
_cell.angle_gamma   90.00
#
_symmetry.space_group_name_H-M   'P 1'
#
loop_
_entity.id
_entity.type
_entity.pdbx_description
1 polymer ?
#
loop_
_entity_poly.entity_id
_entity_poly.type
_entity_poly.pdbx_seq_one_letter_code
_entity_poly.pdbx_strand_id
1 'polypeptide(L)' 'MVTVYGAEVNKLVVPAPEFVDDNNPPAYRGMKYEDYFIADQTSTTKGVTSLDLVRI' A
#
# COMPACT_ATOMS: atom_id res chain seq x y z
N MET A 1 8.93 24.53 2.65
CA MET A 1 8.30 23.59 3.59
C MET A 1 7.36 22.72 2.78
N VAL A 2 7.38 21.40 2.97
CA VAL A 2 6.47 20.47 2.28
C VAL A 2 5.59 19.83 3.35
N THR A 3 4.29 19.77 3.09
CA THR A 3 3.31 19.08 3.94
C THR A 3 2.81 17.85 3.19
N VAL A 4 2.87 16.69 3.86
CA VAL A 4 2.39 15.42 3.31
C VAL A 4 1.11 15.05 4.05
N TYR A 5 0.07 14.74 3.29
CA TYR A 5 -1.21 14.24 3.81
C TYR A 5 -1.33 12.76 3.51
N GLY A 6 -1.81 12.00 4.49
CA GLY A 6 -1.95 10.55 4.40
C GLY A 6 -3.14 10.05 5.21
N ALA A 7 -3.37 8.75 5.17
CA ALA A 7 -4.37 8.11 6.02
C ALA A 7 -3.95 8.13 7.50
N GLU A 8 -4.89 7.82 8.40
CA GLU A 8 -4.55 7.55 9.79
C GLU A 8 -3.61 6.34 9.89
N VAL A 9 -2.64 6.40 10.80
CA VAL A 9 -1.57 5.38 10.95
C VAL A 9 -2.12 3.96 11.07
N ASN A 10 -3.20 3.79 11.83
CA ASN A 10 -3.83 2.48 12.07
C ASN A 10 -4.88 2.10 11.02
N LYS A 11 -5.10 2.94 10.00
CA LYS A 11 -6.12 2.69 8.98
C LYS A 11 -5.71 1.50 8.12
N LEU A 12 -6.61 0.53 7.98
CA LEU A 12 -6.51 -0.49 6.94
C LEU A 12 -6.78 0.15 5.58
N VAL A 13 -5.78 0.12 4.70
CA VAL A 13 -5.84 0.58 3.32
C VAL A 13 -6.01 -0.64 2.41
N VAL A 14 -7.01 -0.58 1.54
CA VAL A 14 -7.36 -1.61 0.55
C VAL A 14 -7.62 -0.94 -0.80
N PRO A 15 -7.54 -1.67 -1.92
CA PRO A 15 -8.06 -1.18 -3.19
C PRO A 15 -9.50 -0.68 -3.01
N ALA A 16 -9.81 0.49 -3.57
CA ALA A 16 -11.15 1.07 -3.43
C ALA A 16 -12.16 0.16 -4.15
N PRO A 17 -13.26 -0.24 -3.49
CA PRO A 17 -14.19 -1.24 -4.03
C PRO A 17 -14.85 -0.81 -5.34
N GLU A 18 -15.01 0.49 -5.57
CA GLU A 18 -15.53 1.04 -6.82
C GLU A 18 -14.61 0.83 -8.04
N PHE A 19 -13.35 0.40 -7.82
CA PHE A 19 -12.39 0.07 -8.87
C PHE A 19 -12.08 -1.43 -8.94
N VAL A 20 -12.75 -2.27 -8.15
CA VAL A 20 -12.49 -3.72 -8.13
C VAL A 20 -13.74 -4.47 -8.59
N ASP A 21 -13.58 -5.29 -9.62
CA ASP A 21 -14.63 -6.16 -10.15
C ASP A 21 -14.03 -7.43 -10.80
N ASP A 22 -14.89 -8.26 -11.39
CA ASP A 22 -14.49 -9.53 -12.02
C ASP A 22 -13.54 -9.33 -13.23
N ASN A 23 -13.59 -8.17 -13.89
CA ASN A 23 -12.72 -7.82 -15.00
C ASN A 23 -11.47 -7.04 -14.54
N ASN A 24 -11.51 -6.42 -13.36
CA ASN A 24 -10.41 -5.72 -12.73
C ASN A 24 -10.21 -6.20 -11.28
N PRO A 25 -9.60 -7.38 -11.07
CA PRO A 25 -9.37 -7.90 -9.73
C PRO A 25 -8.37 -7.03 -8.96
N PRO A 26 -8.36 -7.10 -7.62
CA PRO A 26 -7.44 -6.31 -6.82
C PRO A 26 -5.99 -6.65 -7.16
N ALA A 27 -5.20 -5.64 -7.54
CA ALA A 27 -3.77 -5.83 -7.83
C ALA A 27 -2.89 -5.92 -6.56
N TYR A 28 -3.42 -5.44 -5.43
CA TYR A 28 -2.70 -5.35 -4.16
C TYR A 28 -3.56 -5.87 -3.01
N ARG A 29 -2.94 -6.55 -2.05
CA ARG A 29 -3.57 -6.92 -0.78
C ARG A 29 -3.72 -5.70 0.13
N GLY A 30 -4.67 -5.78 1.05
CA GLY A 30 -4.82 -4.76 2.09
C GLY A 30 -3.64 -4.75 3.06
N MET A 31 -3.30 -3.55 3.56
CA MET A 31 -2.29 -3.36 4.60
C MET A 31 -2.65 -2.19 5.50
N LYS A 32 -2.14 -2.16 6.74
CA LYS A 32 -2.25 -0.94 7.54
C LYS A 32 -1.35 0.14 6.95
N TYR A 33 -1.78 1.39 7.10
CA TYR A 33 -0.98 2.51 6.62
C TYR A 33 0.39 2.61 7.32
N GLU A 34 0.50 2.21 8.59
CA GLU A 34 1.78 2.10 9.30
C GLU A 34 2.74 1.10 8.66
N ASP A 35 2.22 -0.04 8.18
CA ASP A 35 3.02 -1.11 7.60
C ASP A 35 3.67 -0.67 6.28
N TYR A 36 3.07 0.30 5.58
CA TYR A 36 3.64 0.86 4.35
C TYR A 36 4.98 1.55 4.62
N PHE A 37 5.11 2.29 5.72
CA PHE A 37 6.36 2.96 6.05
C PHE A 37 7.47 1.97 6.40
N ILE A 38 7.12 0.87 7.08
CA ILE A 38 8.07 -0.22 7.37
C ILE A 38 8.47 -0.93 6.08
N ALA A 39 7.50 -1.19 5.21
CA ALA A 39 7.72 -1.80 3.89
C ALA A 39 8.63 -0.93 3.02
N ASP A 40 8.43 0.38 2.99
CA ASP A 40 9.21 1.33 2.17
C ASP A 40 10.68 1.43 2.63
N GLN A 41 10.90 1.48 3.94
CA GLN A 41 12.25 1.48 4.52
C GLN A 41 12.99 0.16 4.25
N THR A 42 12.28 -0.98 4.22
CA THR A 42 12.89 -2.31 4.02
C THR A 42 12.93 -2.77 2.57
N SER A 43 12.09 -2.25 1.68
CA SER A 43 12.04 -2.62 0.27
C SER A 43 13.27 -2.11 -0.48
N THR A 44 13.75 -0.93 -0.08
CA THR A 44 14.96 -0.29 -0.62
C THR A 44 16.18 -1.21 -0.53
N THR A 45 16.34 -1.96 0.56
CA THR A 45 17.47 -2.90 0.71
C THR A 45 17.31 -4.19 -0.11
N LYS A 46 16.10 -4.46 -0.60
CA LYS A 46 15.75 -5.65 -1.39
C LYS A 46 15.67 -5.35 -2.89
N GLY A 47 15.86 -4.10 -3.31
CA GLY A 47 15.74 -3.69 -4.72
C GLY A 47 14.31 -3.78 -5.27
N VAL A 48 13.31 -3.73 -4.39
CA VAL A 48 11.89 -3.74 -4.75
C VAL A 48 11.19 -2.52 -4.13
N THR A 49 9.96 -2.25 -4.52
CA THR A 49 9.11 -1.22 -3.91
C THR A 49 8.28 -1.79 -2.77
N SER A 50 7.77 -0.93 -1.89
CA SER A 50 6.79 -1.30 -0.87
C SER A 50 5.53 -1.93 -1.47
N LEU A 51 5.14 -1.51 -2.68
CA LEU A 51 4.00 -2.07 -3.42
C LEU A 51 4.26 -3.48 -3.92
N ASP A 52 5.49 -3.82 -4.33
CA ASP A 52 5.84 -5.18 -4.75
C ASP A 52 5.68 -6.18 -3.60
N LEU A 53 5.87 -5.73 -2.36
CA LEU A 53 5.69 -6.56 -1.16
C LEU A 53 4.21 -6.88 -0.90
N VAL A 54 3.27 -6.14 -1.48
CA VAL A 54 1.83 -6.33 -1.29
C VAL A 54 1.08 -6.61 -2.60
N ARG A 55 1.80 -6.90 -3.67
CA ARG A 55 1.19 -7.36 -4.92
C ARG A 55 0.61 -8.76 -4.75
N ILE A 56 -0.52 -9.01 -5.42
CA ILE A 56 -1.14 -10.34 -5.58
C ILE A 56 -0.56 -11.03 -6.81
#